data_AF-A0A0C9TRV3-F1
#
_entry.id   AF-A0A0C9TRV3-F1
#
_cell.length_a   1.000
_cell.length_b   1.000
_cell.length_c   1.000
_cell.angle_alpha   90.00
_cell.angle_beta   90.00
_cell.angle_gamma   90.00
#
_symmetry.space_group_name_H-M   'P 1'
#
loop_
_entity.id
_entity.type
_entity.pdbx_description
1 polymer ?
#
loop_
_entity_poly.entity_id
_entity_poly.type
_entity_poly.pdbx_seq_one_letter_code
_entity_poly.pdbx_strand_id
1 'polypeptide(L)'
;MFSRTALRAARASRAFSTTPARHTKVAVLGAGGGIGQPLSLLLKSEPLVSNLSLYDIRGAPGVAADVGHIDSAGEVTGYAADKLDEALQGVEVVVIPAGVPRKPGMTRDDLFNTNASIVRDLAAAIARNAPKAHILVISNPVNSTVPIVARTLEKAGTY
;
A
#
# COMPACT_ATOMS: atom_id res chain seq x y z
N MET A 1 69.05 17.86 -4.22
CA MET A 1 68.11 18.51 -3.29
C MET A 1 67.60 19.75 -4.01
N PHE A 2 66.35 19.86 -4.46
CA PHE A 2 65.15 20.01 -3.64
C PHE A 2 63.90 19.47 -4.36
N SER A 3 63.06 18.83 -3.57
CA SER A 3 61.73 18.31 -3.88
C SER A 3 60.69 19.44 -4.05
N ARG A 4 59.76 19.27 -4.99
CA ARG A 4 58.45 19.94 -4.98
C ARG A 4 57.37 18.97 -5.43
N THR A 5 56.94 18.11 -4.51
CA THR A 5 55.70 17.35 -4.64
C THR A 5 54.53 18.30 -4.40
N ALA A 6 53.75 18.62 -5.43
CA ALA A 6 52.53 19.40 -5.29
C ALA A 6 51.44 18.53 -4.63
N LEU A 7 51.07 18.87 -3.39
CA LEU A 7 49.91 18.29 -2.71
C LEU A 7 48.64 18.73 -3.46
N ARG A 8 47.99 17.79 -4.15
CA ARG A 8 46.61 17.97 -4.63
C ARG A 8 45.70 18.07 -3.40
N ALA A 9 45.12 19.24 -3.19
CA ALA A 9 44.07 19.44 -2.20
C ALA A 9 42.91 18.46 -2.49
N ALA A 10 42.61 17.60 -1.52
CA ALA A 10 41.41 16.78 -1.56
C ALA A 10 40.19 17.70 -1.62
N ARG A 11 39.42 17.65 -2.72
CA ARG A 11 38.10 18.26 -2.78
C ARG A 11 37.24 17.55 -1.73
N ALA A 12 36.97 18.23 -0.62
CA ALA A 12 35.92 17.81 0.29
C ALA A 12 34.62 17.74 -0.52
N SER A 13 34.15 16.53 -0.81
CA SER A 13 32.81 16.32 -1.33
C SER A 13 31.85 16.86 -0.28
N ARG A 14 31.12 17.92 -0.62
CA ARG A 14 30.00 18.38 0.20
C ARG A 14 29.04 17.19 0.35
N ALA A 15 28.95 16.62 1.54
CA ALA A 15 27.90 15.69 1.87
C ALA A 15 26.60 16.50 1.85
N PHE A 16 25.86 16.44 0.73
CA PHE A 16 24.47 16.80 0.76
C PHE A 16 23.81 15.94 1.83
N SER A 17 23.10 16.57 2.75
CA SER A 17 22.21 15.86 3.67
C SER A 17 21.18 15.12 2.82
N THR A 18 21.47 13.87 2.47
CA THR A 18 20.45 12.98 1.94
C THR A 18 19.59 12.66 3.13
N THR A 19 18.41 13.27 3.22
CA THR A 19 17.31 12.59 3.92
C THR A 19 17.32 11.18 3.37
N PRO A 20 17.55 10.14 4.20
CA PRO A 20 17.49 8.78 3.69
C PRO A 20 16.13 8.65 3.00
N ALA A 21 16.14 8.30 1.71
CA ALA A 21 14.90 8.06 0.99
C ALA A 21 14.15 7.02 1.83
N ARG A 22 13.02 7.42 2.42
CA ARG A 22 12.17 6.47 3.13
C ARG A 22 11.51 5.62 2.07
N HIS A 23 12.17 4.50 1.78
CA HIS A 23 11.64 3.45 0.94
C HIS A 23 10.43 2.85 1.66
N THR A 24 9.24 3.31 1.28
CA THR A 24 7.99 2.90 1.93
C THR A 24 7.38 1.73 1.16
N LYS A 25 7.07 0.64 1.87
CA LYS A 25 6.26 -0.44 1.29
C LYS A 25 4.78 -0.15 1.48
N VAL A 26 4.05 -0.07 0.38
CA VAL A 26 2.61 0.23 0.34
C VAL A 26 1.83 -0.98 -0.17
N ALA A 27 0.70 -1.29 0.44
CA ALA A 27 -0.26 -2.27 -0.08
C ALA A 27 -1.59 -1.62 -0.48
N VAL A 28 -2.13 -2.01 -1.63
CA VAL A 28 -3.47 -1.65 -2.08
C VAL A 28 -4.35 -2.89 -2.04
N LEU A 29 -5.31 -2.91 -1.12
CA LEU A 29 -6.27 -4.01 -0.96
C LEU A 29 -7.54 -3.66 -1.73
N GLY A 30 -7.77 -4.34 -2.85
CA GLY A 30 -8.79 -3.98 -3.85
C GLY A 30 -8.19 -3.37 -5.12
N ALA A 31 -6.96 -3.76 -5.48
CA ALA A 31 -6.20 -3.20 -6.60
C ALA A 31 -6.81 -3.50 -7.98
N GLY A 32 -7.63 -4.55 -8.10
CA GLY A 32 -8.35 -4.90 -9.33
C GLY A 32 -9.61 -4.07 -9.56
N GLY A 33 -10.10 -3.36 -8.54
CA GLY A 33 -11.28 -2.52 -8.63
C GLY A 33 -11.08 -1.22 -9.41
N GLY A 34 -12.19 -0.55 -9.77
CA GLY A 34 -12.15 0.69 -10.56
C GLY A 34 -11.43 1.86 -9.90
N ILE A 35 -11.33 1.88 -8.56
CA ILE A 35 -10.48 2.85 -7.82
C ILE A 35 -9.06 2.31 -7.66
N GLY A 36 -8.93 1.00 -7.41
CA GLY A 36 -7.64 0.35 -7.15
C GLY A 36 -6.67 0.46 -8.32
N GLN A 37 -7.14 0.28 -9.55
CA GLN A 37 -6.30 0.34 -10.75
C GLN A 37 -5.62 1.72 -10.94
N PRO A 38 -6.35 2.85 -11.04
CA PRO A 38 -5.72 4.17 -11.19
C PRO A 38 -4.94 4.59 -9.95
N LEU A 39 -5.37 4.18 -8.74
CA LEU A 39 -4.58 4.42 -7.52
C LEU A 39 -3.23 3.72 -7.56
N SER A 40 -3.19 2.46 -8.04
CA SER A 40 -1.96 1.68 -8.17
C SER A 40 -1.00 2.31 -9.18
N LEU A 41 -1.55 2.82 -10.30
CA LEU A 41 -0.79 3.60 -11.28
C LEU A 41 -0.14 4.83 -10.65
N LEU A 42 -0.90 5.64 -9.90
CA LEU A 42 -0.37 6.85 -9.26
C LEU A 42 0.69 6.51 -8.20
N LEU A 43 0.46 5.48 -7.38
CA LEU A 43 1.42 5.05 -6.35
C LEU A 43 2.71 4.50 -6.94
N LYS A 44 2.68 3.88 -8.12
CA LYS A 44 3.89 3.44 -8.83
C LYS A 44 4.79 4.61 -9.25
N SER A 45 4.19 5.73 -9.60
CA SER A 45 4.93 6.94 -9.99
C SER A 45 5.41 7.79 -8.80
N GLU A 46 5.04 7.45 -7.57
CA GLU A 46 5.42 8.18 -6.37
C GLU A 46 6.85 7.83 -5.91
N PRO A 47 7.81 8.77 -5.89
CA PRO A 47 9.21 8.48 -5.53
C PRO A 47 9.42 7.93 -4.11
N LEU A 48 8.47 8.15 -3.20
CA LEU A 48 8.53 7.62 -1.82
C LEU A 48 8.12 6.14 -1.73
N VAL A 49 7.45 5.60 -2.75
CA VAL A 49 7.00 4.20 -2.78
C VAL A 49 8.07 3.33 -3.44
N SER A 50 8.75 2.53 -2.64
CA SER A 50 9.78 1.61 -3.13
C SER A 50 9.22 0.25 -3.53
N ASN A 51 8.18 -0.21 -2.81
CA ASN A 51 7.52 -1.48 -3.09
C ASN A 51 6.01 -1.30 -3.00
N LEU A 52 5.31 -1.73 -4.04
CA LEU A 52 3.87 -1.66 -4.15
C LEU A 52 3.29 -3.08 -4.23
N SER A 53 2.55 -3.48 -3.21
CA SER A 53 1.86 -4.76 -3.14
C SER A 53 0.40 -4.57 -3.54
N LEU A 54 -0.01 -5.21 -4.63
CA LEU A 54 -1.37 -5.12 -5.15
C LEU A 54 -2.10 -6.40 -4.81
N TYR A 55 -3.16 -6.32 -4.01
CA TYR A 55 -4.00 -7.46 -3.68
C TYR A 55 -5.42 -7.24 -4.18
N ASP A 56 -6.01 -8.29 -4.74
CA ASP A 56 -7.43 -8.35 -5.03
C ASP A 56 -7.87 -9.81 -5.12
N ILE A 57 -9.16 -10.06 -4.88
CA ILE A 57 -9.76 -11.36 -5.15
C ILE A 57 -9.68 -11.73 -6.63
N ARG A 58 -9.61 -10.74 -7.53
CA ARG A 58 -9.49 -10.93 -8.98
C ARG A 58 -8.62 -9.85 -9.63
N GLY A 59 -7.76 -10.26 -10.57
CA GLY A 59 -7.08 -9.34 -11.49
C GLY A 59 -5.82 -8.64 -10.96
N ALA A 60 -5.52 -8.69 -9.66
CA ALA A 60 -4.34 -8.02 -9.10
C ALA A 60 -3.00 -8.40 -9.76
N PRO A 61 -2.69 -9.68 -10.07
CA PRO A 61 -1.48 -10.03 -10.83
C PRO A 61 -1.40 -9.38 -12.22
N GLY A 62 -2.54 -9.24 -12.91
CA GLY A 62 -2.61 -8.59 -14.21
C GLY A 62 -2.38 -7.07 -14.11
N VAL A 63 -3.01 -6.43 -13.13
CA VAL A 63 -2.79 -5.00 -12.84
C VAL A 63 -1.33 -4.72 -12.46
N ALA A 64 -0.73 -5.61 -11.66
CA ALA A 64 0.69 -5.50 -11.30
C ALA A 64 1.62 -5.65 -12.50
N ALA A 65 1.32 -6.57 -13.43
CA ALA A 65 2.10 -6.72 -14.66
C ALA A 65 2.01 -5.47 -15.54
N ASP A 66 0.83 -4.88 -15.67
CA ASP A 66 0.60 -3.66 -16.44
C ASP A 66 1.35 -2.45 -15.83
N VAL A 67 1.10 -2.18 -14.55
CA VAL A 67 1.74 -1.09 -13.80
C VAL A 67 3.26 -1.31 -13.66
N GLY A 68 3.71 -2.56 -13.65
CA GLY A 68 5.13 -2.94 -13.56
C GLY A 68 5.97 -2.51 -14.76
N HIS A 69 5.37 -2.28 -15.94
CA HIS A 69 6.09 -1.80 -17.12
C HIS A 69 6.47 -0.31 -17.06
N ILE A 70 5.98 0.43 -16.06
CA ILE A 70 6.30 1.85 -15.89
C ILE A 70 7.73 1.99 -15.37
N ASP A 71 8.56 2.72 -16.14
CA ASP A 71 9.96 3.03 -15.81
C ASP A 71 10.05 4.03 -14.64
N SER A 72 9.85 3.50 -13.45
CA SER A 72 9.99 4.19 -12.16
C SER A 72 10.64 3.23 -11.17
N ALA A 73 11.33 3.78 -10.18
CA ALA A 73 12.19 2.99 -9.29
C ALA A 73 11.43 1.98 -8.41
N GLY A 74 10.15 2.21 -8.10
CA GLY A 74 9.38 1.33 -7.23
C GLY A 74 9.07 -0.02 -7.87
N GLU A 75 9.25 -1.11 -7.14
CA GLU A 75 8.87 -2.46 -7.60
C GLU A 75 7.39 -2.72 -7.32
N VAL A 76 6.74 -3.54 -8.16
CA VAL A 76 5.33 -3.90 -8.01
C VAL A 76 5.19 -5.40 -7.96
N THR A 77 4.36 -5.90 -7.05
CA THR A 77 4.00 -7.32 -6.98
C THR A 77 2.50 -7.46 -6.82
N GLY A 78 1.90 -8.31 -7.66
CA GLY A 78 0.48 -8.62 -7.59
C GLY A 78 0.22 -9.95 -6.88
N TYR A 79 -0.76 -9.95 -5.99
CA TYR A 79 -1.13 -11.07 -5.13
C TYR A 79 -2.57 -11.48 -5.42
N ALA A 80 -2.78 -12.78 -5.66
CA ALA A 80 -4.09 -13.36 -5.89
C ALA A 80 -4.88 -13.54 -4.57
N ALA A 81 -6.13 -14.00 -4.67
CA ALA A 81 -7.08 -14.05 -3.57
C ALA A 81 -6.57 -14.79 -2.32
N ASP A 82 -5.80 -15.87 -2.50
CA ASP A 82 -5.23 -16.74 -1.48
C ASP A 82 -3.92 -16.19 -0.86
N LYS A 83 -3.42 -15.06 -1.35
CA LYS A 83 -2.12 -14.49 -1.01
C LYS A 83 -2.20 -13.18 -0.21
N LEU A 84 -3.29 -12.96 0.52
CA LEU A 84 -3.49 -11.73 1.32
C LEU A 84 -2.41 -11.54 2.39
N ASP A 85 -2.08 -12.59 3.14
CA ASP A 85 -1.09 -12.51 4.22
C ASP A 85 0.32 -12.20 3.67
N GLU A 86 0.66 -12.75 2.50
CA GLU A 86 1.91 -12.45 1.79
C GLU A 86 1.97 -11.01 1.29
N ALA A 87 0.85 -10.48 0.77
CA ALA A 87 0.74 -9.10 0.30
C ALA A 87 1.00 -8.06 1.41
N LEU A 88 0.79 -8.43 2.67
CA LEU A 88 0.90 -7.56 3.84
C LEU A 88 2.27 -7.59 4.51
N GLN A 89 3.16 -8.53 4.16
CA GLN A 89 4.45 -8.69 4.84
C GLN A 89 5.32 -7.43 4.71
N GLY A 90 5.71 -6.84 5.83
CA GLY A 90 6.59 -5.66 5.88
C GLY A 90 5.97 -4.38 5.31
N VAL A 91 4.65 -4.34 5.14
CA VAL A 91 3.93 -3.15 4.66
C VAL A 91 3.87 -2.09 5.77
N GLU A 92 4.13 -0.83 5.40
CA GLU A 92 4.07 0.33 6.31
C GLU A 92 2.80 1.16 6.08
N VAL A 93 2.23 1.13 4.88
CA VAL A 93 0.97 1.81 4.55
C VAL A 93 0.05 0.87 3.81
N VAL A 94 -1.17 0.70 4.31
CA VAL A 94 -2.22 -0.09 3.67
C VAL A 94 -3.35 0.83 3.23
N VAL A 95 -3.68 0.81 1.95
CA VAL A 95 -4.83 1.52 1.38
C VAL A 95 -5.93 0.52 1.04
N ILE A 96 -7.16 0.80 1.48
CA ILE A 96 -8.31 -0.10 1.33
C ILE A 96 -9.38 0.55 0.43
N PRO A 97 -9.22 0.50 -0.91
CA PRO A 97 -10.30 0.78 -1.85
C PRO A 97 -11.28 -0.40 -2.03
N ALA A 98 -10.98 -1.58 -1.49
CA ALA A 98 -11.82 -2.78 -1.63
C ALA A 98 -13.26 -2.53 -1.16
N GLY A 99 -14.20 -2.99 -1.97
CA GLY A 99 -15.62 -2.88 -1.67
C GLY A 99 -16.44 -3.12 -2.92
N VAL A 100 -17.73 -3.33 -2.72
CA VAL A 100 -18.69 -3.44 -3.81
C VAL A 100 -19.26 -2.05 -4.08
N PRO A 101 -19.24 -1.57 -5.34
CA PRO A 101 -19.93 -0.34 -5.69
C PRO A 101 -21.43 -0.53 -5.53
N ARG A 102 -22.15 0.55 -5.23
CA ARG A 102 -23.61 0.49 -5.14
C ARG A 102 -24.19 0.02 -6.47
N LYS A 103 -24.92 -1.08 -6.46
CA LYS A 103 -25.64 -1.61 -7.63
C LYS A 103 -27.10 -1.13 -7.63
N PRO A 104 -27.73 -1.00 -8.81
CA PRO A 104 -29.18 -0.80 -8.89
C PRO A 104 -29.92 -1.86 -8.06
N GLY A 105 -30.93 -1.45 -7.30
CA GLY A 105 -31.70 -2.33 -6.41
C GLY A 105 -31.06 -2.67 -5.06
N MET A 106 -29.80 -2.28 -4.82
CA MET A 106 -29.14 -2.48 -3.52
C MET A 106 -29.56 -1.41 -2.50
N THR A 107 -30.01 -1.84 -1.32
CA THR A 107 -30.34 -0.93 -0.23
C THR A 107 -29.08 -0.35 0.41
N ARG A 108 -29.22 0.67 1.25
CA ARG A 108 -28.09 1.22 2.02
C ARG A 108 -27.52 0.17 2.98
N ASP A 109 -28.39 -0.63 3.58
CA ASP A 109 -28.00 -1.65 4.56
C ASP A 109 -27.29 -2.82 3.90
N ASP A 110 -27.71 -3.25 2.71
CA ASP A 110 -27.02 -4.30 1.95
C ASP A 110 -25.59 -3.88 1.58
N LEU A 111 -25.43 -2.63 1.13
CA LEU A 111 -24.13 -2.06 0.80
C LEU A 111 -23.23 -1.99 2.04
N PHE A 112 -23.79 -1.51 3.15
CA PHE A 112 -23.08 -1.45 4.43
C PHE A 112 -22.64 -2.84 4.88
N ASN A 113 -23.55 -3.81 4.96
CA ASN A 113 -23.26 -5.16 5.43
C ASN A 113 -22.19 -5.85 4.57
N THR A 114 -22.24 -5.65 3.26
CA THR A 114 -21.25 -6.20 2.33
C THR A 114 -19.88 -5.58 2.53
N ASN A 115 -19.77 -4.26 2.60
CA ASN A 115 -18.47 -3.60 2.78
C ASN A 115 -17.93 -3.73 4.21
N ALA A 116 -18.81 -3.86 5.20
CA ALA A 116 -18.46 -4.10 6.60
C ALA A 116 -17.75 -5.45 6.77
N SER A 117 -18.24 -6.52 6.13
CA SER A 117 -17.59 -7.83 6.20
C SER A 117 -16.22 -7.82 5.51
N ILE A 118 -16.14 -7.24 4.30
CA ILE A 118 -14.89 -7.11 3.55
C ILE A 118 -13.84 -6.37 4.38
N VAL A 119 -14.17 -5.17 4.87
CA VAL A 119 -13.22 -4.32 5.59
C VAL A 119 -12.78 -4.97 6.91
N ARG A 120 -13.68 -5.64 7.63
CA ARG A 120 -13.35 -6.39 8.84
C ARG A 120 -12.33 -7.49 8.56
N ASP A 121 -12.55 -8.28 7.50
CA ASP A 121 -11.69 -9.43 7.20
C ASP A 121 -10.29 -8.96 6.73
N LEU A 122 -10.22 -7.88 5.96
CA LEU A 122 -8.95 -7.22 5.62
C LEU A 122 -8.25 -6.64 6.85
N ALA A 123 -8.98 -5.95 7.74
CA ALA A 123 -8.43 -5.42 8.98
C ALA A 123 -7.87 -6.53 9.90
N ALA A 124 -8.55 -7.68 9.99
CA ALA A 124 -8.06 -8.83 10.73
C ALA A 124 -6.76 -9.39 10.12
N ALA A 125 -6.62 -9.38 8.79
CA ALA A 125 -5.36 -9.77 8.14
C ALA A 125 -4.24 -8.76 8.39
N ILE A 126 -4.55 -7.46 8.36
CA ILE A 126 -3.59 -6.39 8.70
C ILE A 126 -3.10 -6.55 10.14
N ALA A 127 -4.00 -6.81 11.10
CA ALA A 127 -3.64 -7.03 12.50
C ALA A 127 -2.61 -8.17 12.68
N ARG A 128 -2.73 -9.25 11.89
CA ARG A 128 -1.83 -10.40 11.97
C ARG A 128 -0.47 -10.17 11.29
N ASN A 129 -0.46 -9.49 10.15
CA ASN A 129 0.70 -9.44 9.26
C ASN A 129 1.43 -8.09 9.25
N ALA A 130 0.71 -6.99 9.49
CA ALA A 130 1.22 -5.63 9.43
C ALA A 130 0.60 -4.74 10.54
N PRO A 131 0.70 -5.13 11.83
CA PRO A 131 0.01 -4.44 12.93
C PRO A 131 0.46 -2.99 13.15
N LYS A 132 1.62 -2.60 12.62
CA LYS A 132 2.16 -1.24 12.75
C LYS A 132 1.90 -0.37 11.51
N ALA A 133 1.23 -0.90 10.49
CA ALA A 133 0.99 -0.16 9.27
C ALA A 133 -0.05 0.94 9.47
N HIS A 134 0.15 2.08 8.80
CA HIS A 134 -0.87 3.11 8.68
C HIS A 134 -1.97 2.63 7.74
N ILE A 135 -3.23 2.66 8.18
CA ILE A 135 -4.37 2.14 7.42
C ILE A 135 -5.23 3.29 6.90
N LEU A 136 -5.36 3.37 5.57
CA LEU A 136 -6.12 4.38 4.85
C LEU A 136 -7.38 3.74 4.25
N VAL A 137 -8.52 3.92 4.92
CA VAL A 137 -9.80 3.34 4.52
C VAL A 137 -10.50 4.23 3.49
N ILE A 138 -10.75 3.69 2.29
CA ILE A 138 -11.53 4.35 1.23
C ILE A 138 -12.92 3.71 1.11
N SER A 139 -13.06 2.44 1.49
CA SER A 139 -14.31 1.66 1.44
C SER A 139 -15.48 2.40 2.07
N ASN A 140 -16.50 2.69 1.25
CA ASN A 140 -17.73 3.32 1.73
C ASN A 140 -18.66 2.31 2.42
N PRO A 141 -19.49 2.75 3.38
CA PRO A 141 -19.55 4.10 3.94
C PRO A 141 -18.43 4.34 4.97
N VAL A 142 -17.57 5.35 4.73
CA VAL A 142 -16.36 5.60 5.55
C VAL A 142 -16.67 5.82 7.03
N ASN A 143 -17.76 6.54 7.33
CA ASN A 143 -18.21 6.81 8.70
C ASN A 143 -18.53 5.53 9.51
N SER A 144 -18.73 4.40 8.84
CA SER A 144 -19.01 3.11 9.50
C SER A 144 -17.87 2.11 9.33
N THR A 145 -17.17 2.12 8.19
CA THR A 145 -16.04 1.21 7.94
C THR A 145 -14.81 1.55 8.79
N VAL A 146 -14.53 2.83 9.05
CA VAL A 146 -13.41 3.25 9.91
C VAL A 146 -13.58 2.73 11.37
N PRO A 147 -14.73 2.92 12.04
CA PRO A 147 -14.98 2.29 13.34
C PRO A 147 -14.85 0.76 13.33
N ILE A 148 -15.25 0.08 12.24
CA ILE A 148 -15.11 -1.37 12.13
C ILE A 148 -13.63 -1.77 12.10
N VAL A 149 -12.78 -1.07 11.35
CA VAL A 149 -11.33 -1.31 11.34
C VAL A 149 -10.77 -1.11 12.75
N ALA A 150 -11.04 0.04 13.38
CA ALA A 150 -10.55 0.34 14.72
C ALA A 150 -10.94 -0.75 15.73
N ARG A 151 -12.22 -1.13 15.79
CA ARG A 151 -12.70 -2.19 16.68
C ARG A 151 -12.10 -3.55 16.39
N THR A 152 -11.78 -3.84 15.13
CA THR A 152 -11.13 -5.12 14.75
C THR A 152 -9.70 -5.16 15.26
N LEU A 153 -8.95 -4.07 15.12
CA LEU A 153 -7.58 -3.94 15.64
C LEU A 153 -7.53 -3.94 17.17
N GLU A 154 -8.45 -3.23 17.84
CA GLU A 154 -8.57 -3.21 19.30
C GLU A 154 -8.78 -4.63 19.84
N LYS A 155 -9.67 -5.42 19.23
CA LYS A 155 -9.92 -6.82 19.60
C LYS A 155 -8.71 -7.72 19.38
N ALA A 156 -7.87 -7.39 18.40
CA ALA A 156 -6.62 -8.09 18.14
C ALA A 156 -5.46 -7.62 19.04
N GLY A 157 -5.63 -6.53 19.80
CA GLY A 157 -4.59 -5.94 20.64
C GLY A 157 -3.52 -5.16 19.86
N THR A 158 -3.86 -4.66 18.67
CA THR A 158 -2.93 -4.02 17.73
C THR A 158 -3.38 -2.63 17.27
N TYR A 159 -4.19 -1.94 18.07
CA TYR A 159 -4.63 -0.57 17.79
C TYR A 159 -3.65 0.47 18.33
#